data_AF-A0A6V7VH12-F1
#
_entry.id   AF-A0A6V7VH12-F1
#
_cell.length_a   1.000
_cell.length_b   1.000
_cell.length_c   1.000
_cell.angle_alpha   90.00
_cell.angle_beta   90.00
_cell.angle_gamma   90.00
#
_symmetry.space_group_name_H-M   'P 1'
#
loop_
_entity.id
_entity.type
_entity.pdbx_description
1 polymer ?
#
loop_
_entity_poly.entity_id
_entity_poly.type
_entity_poly.pdbx_seq_one_letter_code
_entity_poly.pdbx_strand_id
1 'polypeptide(L)'
;MYLKLILYIFLFFLIFINSSIGKRCKCPLKQTKNPLFHRRFKRAFCGCFGGKRATDDNEGFTRRPGKEHMREEMEVEQIQRKGKEGKNALYICDNFYFSHVQFNTLLANLLSTKYNVDMLVYTKREGLTVESKNFRIISVPINEEILKNFEGNMYKYKESDTYFSIGIYKEIITNENGILDWLQRDEYNNIKEYDIGIAEFDVMAGSFAVFAALGIKETFNVSSSIFPSQFLQFLEINVSHFEVPQYKFANPGDWENGIWQKDREENEEEHTRANREIKSIFENSKYSYNRLFHDNRRKSIEKPSTLEDLFNKIKYHFINQHPLIKFNNFPEHNKIVYIGGIVVEDHQLLIGGKQMVENEPVCVVLVSFGTVNYESLPISRMIERVFLHFTQCYFYVRSDKTSQFSNVFTTEDPLPQKQILSKTNTKVFISHCGINSVNESMYAGVPLICIPVDGDQMNNASTVEQKEVGIYLDFLLNDFIQNLWNALFQILNCDNEGNYNFNSEYSLKAEEMRKKILKNYKRNPMKNKFLGMV
;
A
#
# COMPACT_ATOMS: atom_id res chain seq x y z
N MET A 1 -32.64 -9.13 22.51
CA MET A 1 -31.48 -9.76 21.82
C MET A 1 -30.68 -8.74 21.01
N TYR A 2 -31.30 -7.76 20.35
CA TYR A 2 -30.64 -6.65 19.64
C TYR A 2 -29.76 -5.71 20.51
N LEU A 3 -30.11 -5.47 21.78
CA LEU A 3 -29.27 -4.65 22.67
C LEU A 3 -27.94 -5.30 23.06
N LYS A 4 -27.81 -6.63 23.02
CA LYS A 4 -26.55 -7.32 23.33
C LYS A 4 -25.53 -7.22 22.19
N LEU A 5 -26.00 -7.08 20.94
CA LEU A 5 -25.14 -6.93 19.76
C LEU A 5 -24.53 -5.52 19.70
N ILE A 6 -25.32 -4.48 20.02
CA ILE A 6 -24.82 -3.10 20.14
C ILE A 6 -23.82 -3.00 21.30
N LEU A 7 -24.03 -3.73 22.40
CA LEU A 7 -23.08 -3.76 23.52
C LEU A 7 -21.74 -4.41 23.12
N TYR A 8 -21.73 -5.44 22.27
CA TYR A 8 -20.50 -6.07 21.76
C TYR A 8 -19.74 -5.17 20.78
N ILE A 9 -20.46 -4.41 19.93
CA ILE A 9 -19.87 -3.43 19.01
C ILE A 9 -19.29 -2.25 19.81
N PHE A 10 -19.96 -1.79 20.88
CA PHE A 10 -19.43 -0.76 21.77
C PHE A 10 -18.24 -1.25 22.62
N LEU A 11 -18.25 -2.52 23.05
CA LEU A 11 -17.10 -3.14 23.73
C LEU A 11 -15.90 -3.32 22.78
N PHE A 12 -16.13 -3.57 21.49
CA PHE A 12 -15.07 -3.66 20.48
C PHE A 12 -14.36 -2.32 20.29
N PHE A 13 -15.10 -1.20 20.28
CA PHE A 13 -14.52 0.16 20.27
C PHE A 13 -13.83 0.51 21.61
N LEU A 14 -14.35 0.09 22.76
CA LEU A 14 -13.75 0.37 24.06
C LEU A 14 -12.49 -0.46 24.37
N ILE A 15 -12.35 -1.66 23.82
CA ILE A 15 -11.14 -2.49 23.96
C ILE A 15 -9.99 -1.92 23.14
N PHE A 16 -10.27 -1.26 22.00
CA PHE A 16 -9.28 -0.53 21.23
C PHE A 16 -8.88 0.82 21.87
N ILE A 17 -9.74 1.42 22.70
CA ILE A 17 -9.43 2.67 23.42
C ILE A 17 -8.75 2.39 24.79
N ASN A 18 -8.95 1.23 25.42
CA ASN A 18 -8.41 0.93 26.77
C ASN A 18 -7.08 0.16 26.81
N SER A 19 -6.43 -0.15 25.70
CA SER A 19 -5.09 -0.75 25.71
C SER A 19 -3.96 0.24 26.05
N SER A 20 -4.27 1.53 26.27
CA SER A 20 -3.29 2.57 26.68
C SER A 20 -3.46 3.11 28.11
N ILE A 21 -4.25 2.49 28.98
CA ILE A 21 -4.35 2.92 30.39
C ILE A 21 -3.56 1.94 31.28
N GLY A 22 -2.35 2.37 31.63
CA GLY A 22 -1.43 1.63 32.50
C GLY A 22 -2.06 1.23 33.84
N LYS A 23 -2.17 -0.09 34.07
CA LYS A 23 -2.46 -0.64 35.39
C LYS A 23 -1.22 -0.48 36.28
N ARG A 24 -1.35 0.33 37.32
CA ARG A 24 -0.42 0.45 38.44
C ARG A 24 -0.18 -0.93 39.07
N CYS A 25 1.02 -1.48 38.92
CA CYS A 25 1.49 -2.59 39.74
C CYS A 25 1.78 -2.07 41.17
N LYS A 26 1.03 -2.59 42.14
CA LYS A 26 1.39 -2.52 43.56
C LYS A 26 2.48 -3.57 43.83
N CYS A 27 3.67 -3.15 44.23
CA CYS A 27 4.70 -4.05 44.77
C CYS A 27 4.75 -3.90 46.30
N PRO A 28 4.68 -4.99 47.09
CA PRO A 28 4.81 -4.93 48.54
C PRO A 28 6.29 -4.99 48.94
N LEU A 29 6.74 -3.96 49.67
CA LEU A 29 8.04 -3.92 50.35
C LEU A 29 8.00 -4.80 51.61
N LYS A 30 8.88 -5.81 51.67
CA LYS A 30 9.37 -6.36 52.94
C LYS A 30 10.91 -6.43 52.92
N GLN A 31 11.45 -6.03 54.06
CA GLN A 31 12.85 -5.80 54.43
C GLN A 31 13.72 -7.07 54.29
N THR A 32 15.01 -6.94 53.95
CA THR A 32 16.15 -6.95 54.91
C THR A 32 17.54 -6.97 54.24
N LYS A 33 18.41 -6.05 54.69
CA LYS A 33 19.88 -6.09 54.99
C LYS A 33 20.83 -7.04 54.22
N ASN A 34 21.78 -6.50 53.42
CA ASN A 34 23.23 -6.29 53.70
C ASN A 34 24.04 -6.04 52.38
N PRO A 35 25.26 -5.45 52.43
CA PRO A 35 25.80 -4.58 51.37
C PRO A 35 26.96 -5.21 50.58
N LEU A 36 27.22 -4.70 49.36
CA LEU A 36 28.55 -4.32 48.82
C LEU A 36 28.50 -4.14 47.28
N PHE A 37 29.28 -3.17 46.77
CA PHE A 37 29.63 -2.86 45.37
C PHE A 37 28.55 -2.23 44.45
N HIS A 38 28.83 -1.22 43.63
CA HIS A 38 29.74 -0.07 43.69
C HIS A 38 29.23 0.94 42.65
N ARG A 39 29.06 2.21 43.06
CA ARG A 39 29.33 3.45 42.31
C ARG A 39 28.96 3.53 40.80
N ARG A 40 27.92 4.30 40.48
CA ARG A 40 27.96 5.72 40.00
C ARG A 40 26.69 6.05 39.18
N PHE A 41 25.70 6.67 39.81
CA PHE A 41 24.79 7.64 39.16
C PHE A 41 24.24 8.55 40.27
N LYS A 42 24.68 9.81 40.29
CA LYS A 42 24.11 10.86 41.16
C LYS A 42 24.37 12.21 40.51
N ARG A 43 23.29 12.86 40.09
CA ARG A 43 22.93 14.29 40.28
C ARG A 43 21.90 14.65 39.20
N ALA A 44 20.78 15.32 39.47
CA ALA A 44 20.06 15.62 40.70
C ALA A 44 18.69 16.17 40.25
N PHE A 45 17.62 15.69 40.86
CA PHE A 45 16.31 16.33 40.88
C PHE A 45 16.33 17.54 41.83
N CYS A 46 15.56 18.60 41.53
CA CYS A 46 14.54 19.21 42.39
C CYS A 46 14.32 20.70 42.12
N GLY A 47 13.04 21.11 42.11
CA GLY A 47 12.63 22.50 42.28
C GLY A 47 11.19 22.78 41.88
N CYS A 48 10.24 22.60 42.81
CA CYS A 48 8.82 22.90 42.66
C CYS A 48 8.46 24.38 42.97
N PHE A 49 7.24 24.76 42.55
CA PHE A 49 6.32 25.82 43.05
C PHE A 49 6.36 27.25 42.46
N GLY A 50 5.24 27.60 41.79
CA GLY A 50 4.38 28.73 42.19
C GLY A 50 4.36 30.01 41.33
N GLY A 51 3.16 30.45 40.90
CA GLY A 51 2.80 31.88 40.89
C GLY A 51 2.47 32.59 39.56
N LYS A 52 1.15 32.81 39.34
CA LYS A 52 0.42 33.95 38.72
C LYS A 52 0.98 34.78 37.53
N ARG A 53 0.06 34.97 36.57
CA ARG A 53 -0.07 35.96 35.46
C ARG A 53 0.68 37.29 35.60
N ALA A 54 1.32 37.74 34.51
CA ALA A 54 1.02 39.01 33.80
C ALA A 54 2.04 39.32 32.67
N THR A 55 1.50 39.92 31.59
CA THR A 55 2.07 40.85 30.60
C THR A 55 3.03 40.38 29.50
N ASP A 56 2.59 40.69 28.27
CA ASP A 56 3.36 40.88 27.05
C ASP A 56 4.60 41.78 27.27
N ASP A 57 5.74 41.38 26.71
CA ASP A 57 6.49 42.19 25.74
C ASP A 57 7.81 41.49 25.32
N ASN A 58 7.94 41.35 24.01
CA ASN A 58 9.13 41.47 23.17
C ASN A 58 10.38 40.56 23.31
N GLU A 59 10.70 40.02 22.13
CA GLU A 59 12.04 39.78 21.58
C GLU A 59 12.98 38.83 22.33
N GLY A 60 12.89 37.55 21.96
CA GLY A 60 13.94 36.56 22.17
C GLY A 60 14.22 35.81 20.88
N PHE A 61 15.14 36.34 20.07
CA PHE A 61 15.83 35.60 19.00
C PHE A 61 16.34 34.25 19.55
N THR A 62 15.72 33.14 19.14
CA THR A 62 16.34 31.82 19.24
C THR A 62 16.71 31.34 17.85
N ARG A 63 18.00 31.04 17.73
CA ARG A 63 18.74 30.73 16.51
C ARG A 63 18.01 29.70 15.64
N ARG A 64 17.84 30.04 14.36
CA ARG A 64 17.50 29.08 13.31
C ARG A 64 18.53 27.93 13.34
N PRO A 65 18.12 26.65 13.26
CA PRO A 65 19.06 25.57 13.08
C PRO A 65 19.86 25.81 11.80
N GLY A 66 21.19 25.68 11.88
CA GLY A 66 22.06 25.83 10.72
C GLY A 66 21.85 24.69 9.72
N LYS A 67 22.17 24.94 8.45
CA LYS A 67 22.10 23.96 7.34
C LYS A 67 22.84 22.62 7.62
N GLU A 68 23.80 22.61 8.54
CA GLU A 68 24.54 21.41 8.95
C GLU A 68 23.68 20.44 9.76
N HIS A 69 22.76 20.92 10.62
CA HIS A 69 21.93 20.06 11.46
C HIS A 69 20.90 19.24 10.66
N MET A 70 20.45 19.78 9.52
CA MET A 70 19.55 19.05 8.61
C MET A 70 20.19 17.82 7.97
N ARG A 71 21.50 17.85 7.70
CA ARG A 71 22.20 16.67 7.16
C ARG A 71 22.32 15.56 8.21
N GLU A 72 22.21 15.90 9.49
CA GLU A 72 22.26 14.95 10.59
C GLU A 72 20.88 14.32 10.88
N GLU A 73 19.79 15.09 10.72
CA GLU A 73 18.41 14.58 10.87
C GLU A 73 17.92 13.77 9.64
N MET A 74 18.41 14.11 8.45
CA MET A 74 18.15 13.33 7.24
C MET A 74 19.17 12.21 7.12
N GLU A 75 18.72 10.98 7.28
CA GLU A 75 19.55 9.82 6.97
C GLU A 75 19.72 9.70 5.45
N VAL A 76 20.93 10.02 4.97
CA VAL A 76 21.32 9.85 3.57
C VAL A 76 22.26 8.65 3.48
N GLU A 77 21.80 7.57 2.86
CA GLU A 77 22.66 6.46 2.51
C GLU A 77 23.47 6.82 1.26
N GLN A 78 24.78 7.04 1.42
CA GLN A 78 25.68 7.39 0.31
C GLN A 78 26.08 6.15 -0.49
N ILE A 79 25.82 6.16 -1.80
CA ILE A 79 26.13 5.02 -2.68
C ILE A 79 26.73 5.48 -4.02
N GLN A 80 27.61 4.63 -4.57
CA GLN A 80 28.29 4.83 -5.85
C GLN A 80 27.32 5.06 -7.01
N ARG A 81 27.47 6.22 -7.66
CA ARG A 81 26.73 6.58 -8.87
C ARG A 81 27.14 5.69 -10.04
N LYS A 82 26.18 4.94 -10.60
CA LYS A 82 26.31 4.27 -11.90
C LYS A 82 25.21 4.71 -12.87
N GLY A 83 24.86 5.99 -12.90
CA GLY A 83 24.06 6.55 -13.99
C GLY A 83 24.95 6.77 -15.22
N LYS A 84 24.60 6.15 -16.36
CA LYS A 84 25.37 6.24 -17.61
C LYS A 84 25.18 7.55 -18.41
N GLU A 85 24.25 8.45 -18.03
CA GLU A 85 23.81 9.53 -18.94
C GLU A 85 23.56 10.93 -18.33
N GLY A 86 24.03 11.25 -17.12
CA GLY A 86 23.99 12.64 -16.61
C GLY A 86 22.61 13.24 -16.29
N LYS A 87 21.50 12.55 -16.62
CA LYS A 87 20.13 12.93 -16.27
C LYS A 87 19.79 12.55 -14.82
N ASN A 88 18.99 13.35 -14.15
CA ASN A 88 18.58 13.15 -12.75
C ASN A 88 17.07 12.94 -12.66
N ALA A 89 16.64 12.01 -11.80
CA ALA A 89 15.24 11.76 -11.50
C ALA A 89 14.98 11.93 -10.01
N LEU A 90 13.87 12.61 -9.67
CA LEU A 90 13.37 12.68 -8.30
C LEU A 90 12.18 11.72 -8.16
N TYR A 91 12.33 10.70 -7.33
CA TYR A 91 11.28 9.75 -6.99
C TYR A 91 10.78 10.05 -5.58
N ILE A 92 9.49 10.26 -5.38
CA ILE A 92 8.90 10.53 -4.08
C ILE A 92 7.89 9.44 -3.74
N CYS A 93 8.07 8.75 -2.61
CA CYS A 93 7.15 7.68 -2.19
C CYS A 93 6.93 7.63 -0.67
N ASP A 94 5.92 6.87 -0.27
CA ASP A 94 5.67 6.52 1.12
C ASP A 94 6.08 5.08 1.41
N ASN A 95 6.37 4.81 2.69
CA ASN A 95 6.80 3.50 3.17
C ASN A 95 5.81 2.87 4.18
N PHE A 96 4.52 3.20 4.11
CA PHE A 96 3.55 2.70 5.08
C PHE A 96 3.19 1.23 4.91
N TYR A 97 3.28 0.71 3.68
CA TYR A 97 2.91 -0.67 3.35
C TYR A 97 4.04 -1.37 2.58
N PHE A 98 4.26 -2.64 2.91
CA PHE A 98 5.28 -3.48 2.25
C PHE A 98 5.11 -3.53 0.73
N SER A 99 3.87 -3.60 0.24
CA SER A 99 3.56 -3.62 -1.19
C SER A 99 4.02 -2.35 -1.91
N HIS A 100 3.83 -1.18 -1.29
CA HIS A 100 4.27 0.11 -1.83
C HIS A 100 5.80 0.19 -1.85
N VAL A 101 6.46 -0.22 -0.76
CA VAL A 101 7.93 -0.26 -0.69
C VAL A 101 8.49 -1.13 -1.81
N GLN A 102 7.97 -2.36 -1.97
CA GLN A 102 8.44 -3.29 -3.00
C GLN A 102 8.25 -2.74 -4.42
N PHE A 103 7.06 -2.22 -4.73
CA PHE A 103 6.74 -1.69 -6.05
C PHE A 103 7.58 -0.47 -6.39
N ASN A 104 7.62 0.54 -5.52
CA ASN A 104 8.37 1.77 -5.75
C ASN A 104 9.89 1.53 -5.81
N THR A 105 10.43 0.67 -4.94
CA THR A 105 11.86 0.31 -4.95
C THR A 105 12.25 -0.37 -6.27
N LEU A 106 11.40 -1.24 -6.81
CA LEU A 106 11.62 -1.88 -8.11
C LEU A 106 11.64 -0.84 -9.24
N LEU A 107 10.66 0.07 -9.28
CA LEU A 107 10.60 1.11 -10.32
C LEU A 107 11.81 2.05 -10.24
N ALA A 108 12.21 2.49 -9.04
CA ALA A 108 13.40 3.29 -8.83
C ALA A 108 14.68 2.56 -9.28
N ASN A 109 14.80 1.25 -9.03
CA ASN A 109 15.90 0.44 -9.53
C ASN A 109 15.92 0.37 -11.06
N LEU A 110 14.78 0.12 -11.70
CA LEU A 110 14.69 0.14 -13.17
C LEU A 110 15.08 1.52 -13.72
N LEU A 111 14.61 2.59 -13.09
CA LEU A 111 14.91 3.96 -13.49
C LEU A 111 16.41 4.29 -13.36
N SER A 112 17.07 3.75 -12.33
CA SER A 112 18.50 3.95 -12.08
C SER A 112 19.41 3.42 -13.21
N THR A 113 18.86 2.59 -14.11
CA THR A 113 19.59 2.16 -15.32
C THR A 113 19.78 3.28 -16.34
N LYS A 114 18.96 4.34 -16.29
CA LYS A 114 18.97 5.50 -17.20
C LYS A 114 19.22 6.84 -16.50
N TYR A 115 18.80 6.98 -15.24
CA TYR A 115 18.86 8.24 -14.49
C TYR A 115 19.68 8.09 -13.21
N ASN A 116 20.26 9.20 -12.74
CA ASN A 116 20.70 9.33 -11.36
C ASN A 116 19.47 9.57 -10.48
N VAL A 117 19.00 8.52 -9.81
CA VAL A 117 17.77 8.57 -9.02
C VAL A 117 18.06 9.02 -7.59
N ASP A 118 17.31 10.02 -7.15
CA ASP A 118 17.13 10.36 -5.74
C ASP A 118 15.73 9.91 -5.31
N MET A 119 15.65 8.99 -4.37
CA MET A 119 14.41 8.50 -3.82
C MET A 119 14.16 9.14 -2.46
N LEU A 120 13.22 10.08 -2.42
CA LEU A 120 12.73 10.72 -1.21
C LEU A 120 11.66 9.82 -0.60
N VAL A 121 11.95 9.32 0.61
CA VAL A 121 11.08 8.39 1.32
C VAL A 121 10.50 9.09 2.53
N TYR A 122 9.18 9.24 2.57
CA TYR A 122 8.51 9.72 3.76
C TYR A 122 8.30 8.57 4.73
N THR A 123 8.73 8.81 5.98
CA THR A 123 8.53 7.94 7.13
C THR A 123 9.46 6.71 7.17
N LYS A 124 10.08 6.50 8.32
CA LYS A 124 10.87 5.31 8.63
C LYS A 124 10.06 4.46 9.61
N ARG A 125 9.59 3.30 9.16
CA ARG A 125 8.98 2.29 10.03
C ARG A 125 9.93 1.13 10.18
N GLU A 126 10.09 0.64 11.41
CA GLU A 126 10.92 -0.53 11.67
C GLU A 126 10.40 -1.73 10.85
N GLY A 127 11.27 -2.34 10.05
CA GLY A 127 10.92 -3.44 9.14
C GLY A 127 10.34 -3.05 7.77
N LEU A 128 10.13 -1.77 7.48
CA LEU A 128 9.69 -1.26 6.16
C LEU A 128 10.68 -0.20 5.64
N THR A 129 11.86 -0.67 5.24
CA THR A 129 12.94 0.17 4.70
C THR A 129 13.09 -0.06 3.19
N VAL A 130 13.33 1.02 2.46
CA VAL A 130 13.85 0.95 1.09
C VAL A 130 15.34 0.72 1.23
N GLU A 131 15.86 -0.29 0.53
CA GLU A 131 17.29 -0.56 0.45
C GLU A 131 17.66 -0.74 -1.02
N SER A 132 18.71 -0.07 -1.47
CA SER A 132 19.23 -0.22 -2.82
C SER A 132 20.69 0.16 -2.85
N LYS A 133 21.45 -0.40 -3.80
CA LYS A 133 22.83 0.03 -4.10
C LYS A 133 22.94 0.86 -5.38
N ASN A 134 21.81 1.10 -6.05
CA ASN A 134 21.81 1.69 -7.40
C ASN A 134 21.36 3.15 -7.42
N PHE A 135 20.74 3.63 -6.35
CA PHE A 135 20.22 4.99 -6.24
C PHE A 135 20.36 5.53 -4.82
N ARG A 136 20.27 6.86 -4.68
CA ARG A 136 20.37 7.53 -3.39
C ARG A 136 19.02 7.52 -2.69
N ILE A 137 19.00 7.10 -1.43
CA ILE A 137 17.81 7.11 -0.57
C ILE A 137 17.92 8.28 0.39
N ILE A 138 16.82 9.03 0.52
CA ILE A 138 16.74 10.24 1.33
C ILE A 138 15.52 10.09 2.23
N SER A 139 15.76 9.73 3.48
CA SER A 139 14.69 9.56 4.46
C SER A 139 14.28 10.91 5.03
N VAL A 140 12.99 11.23 4.93
CA VAL A 140 12.41 12.43 5.53
C VAL A 140 11.72 12.02 6.84
N PRO A 141 12.24 12.45 8.01
CA PRO A 141 11.61 12.14 9.28
C PRO A 141 10.25 12.85 9.41
N ILE A 142 9.35 12.22 10.18
CA ILE A 142 8.09 12.84 10.56
C ILE A 142 8.33 13.72 11.80
N ASN A 143 8.13 15.03 11.70
CA ASN A 143 7.92 15.95 12.81
C ASN A 143 6.84 15.45 13.78
N GLU A 144 7.30 15.23 15.02
CA GLU A 144 6.49 14.72 16.11
C GLU A 144 5.30 15.61 16.45
N GLU A 145 5.38 16.92 16.22
CA GLU A 145 4.28 17.86 16.47
C GLU A 145 3.09 17.60 15.57
N ILE A 146 3.33 17.25 14.30
CA ILE A 146 2.26 16.85 13.38
C ILE A 146 1.65 15.54 13.84
N LEU A 147 2.47 14.55 14.22
CA LEU A 147 1.95 13.28 14.74
C LEU A 147 1.14 13.45 16.02
N LYS A 148 1.51 14.39 16.91
CA LYS A 148 0.73 14.71 18.11
C LYS A 148 -0.70 15.14 17.78
N ASN A 149 -0.94 15.82 16.66
CA ASN A 149 -2.29 16.19 16.20
C ASN A 149 -3.15 14.97 15.86
N PHE A 150 -2.53 13.84 15.56
CA PHE A 150 -3.19 12.55 15.31
C PHE A 150 -3.02 11.59 16.49
N GLU A 151 -2.80 12.12 17.71
CA GLU A 151 -2.60 11.33 18.94
C GLU A 151 -1.40 10.36 18.86
N GLY A 152 -0.39 10.71 18.06
CA GLY A 152 0.75 9.83 17.77
C GLY A 152 0.40 8.65 16.84
N ASN A 153 -0.80 8.64 16.26
CA ASN A 153 -1.26 7.57 15.38
C ASN A 153 -0.88 7.85 13.92
N MET A 154 0.16 7.16 13.47
CA MET A 154 0.68 7.29 12.11
C MET A 154 -0.34 6.84 11.03
N TYR A 155 -1.19 5.85 11.32
CA TYR A 155 -2.22 5.39 10.39
C TYR A 155 -3.32 6.45 10.21
N LYS A 156 -3.80 7.04 11.31
CA LYS A 156 -4.75 8.18 11.25
C LYS A 156 -4.18 9.36 10.45
N TYR A 157 -2.87 9.61 10.58
CA TYR A 157 -2.21 10.64 9.78
C TYR A 157 -2.24 10.28 8.29
N LYS A 158 -1.85 9.06 7.90
CA LYS A 158 -1.87 8.59 6.51
C LYS A 158 -3.26 8.74 5.88
N GLU A 159 -4.30 8.41 6.62
CA GLU A 159 -5.69 8.48 6.15
C GLU A 159 -6.26 9.91 6.13
N SER A 160 -5.52 10.90 6.61
CA SER A 160 -6.00 12.28 6.67
C SER A 160 -5.89 12.98 5.32
N ASP A 161 -6.85 13.85 5.01
CA ASP A 161 -6.77 14.77 3.87
C ASP A 161 -5.47 15.57 3.90
N THR A 162 -4.96 15.90 5.09
CA THR A 162 -3.67 16.58 5.28
C THR A 162 -2.53 15.80 4.65
N TYR A 163 -2.46 14.48 4.88
CA TYR A 163 -1.42 13.66 4.27
C TYR A 163 -1.63 13.49 2.76
N PHE A 164 -2.85 13.31 2.30
CA PHE A 164 -3.09 13.20 0.86
C PHE A 164 -2.70 14.49 0.09
N SER A 165 -3.10 15.64 0.63
CA SER A 165 -2.94 16.94 -0.03
C SER A 165 -1.62 17.66 0.23
N ILE A 166 -1.09 17.49 1.44
CA ILE A 166 0.12 18.14 1.98
C ILE A 166 1.13 17.04 2.35
N GLY A 167 1.01 15.82 1.82
CA GLY A 167 1.88 14.66 2.13
C GLY A 167 3.37 14.89 1.93
N ILE A 168 3.68 16.02 1.32
CA ILE A 168 4.96 16.67 1.46
C ILE A 168 4.96 17.52 2.73
N TYR A 169 5.54 16.96 3.77
CA TYR A 169 5.95 17.58 5.04
C TYR A 169 6.02 19.12 5.13
N LYS A 170 5.59 19.70 6.27
CA LYS A 170 5.64 21.16 6.54
C LYS A 170 7.04 21.72 6.26
N GLU A 171 8.08 20.99 6.55
CA GLU A 171 9.49 21.32 6.38
C GLU A 171 9.87 21.55 4.92
N ILE A 172 9.21 20.85 4.00
CA ILE A 172 9.33 21.06 2.56
C ILE A 172 8.43 22.21 2.10
N ILE A 173 7.21 22.31 2.64
CA ILE A 173 6.21 23.29 2.19
C ILE A 173 6.39 24.70 2.74
N THR A 174 6.71 24.86 4.03
CA THR A 174 6.90 26.14 4.70
C THR A 174 8.33 26.65 4.65
N ASN A 175 9.24 25.93 3.97
CA ASN A 175 10.66 26.28 3.84
C ASN A 175 11.38 26.52 5.18
N GLU A 176 10.78 26.11 6.30
CA GLU A 176 11.33 26.34 7.65
C GLU A 176 12.69 25.65 7.80
N ASN A 177 12.89 24.52 7.11
CA ASN A 177 14.13 23.75 7.17
C ASN A 177 14.98 23.86 5.89
N GLY A 178 14.41 24.06 4.69
CA GLY A 178 15.20 24.32 3.45
C GLY A 178 15.58 23.07 2.65
N ILE A 179 14.88 21.97 2.85
CA ILE A 179 15.03 20.70 2.11
C ILE A 179 14.88 20.83 0.58
N LEU A 180 14.04 21.74 0.08
CA LEU A 180 13.99 22.02 -1.37
C LEU A 180 15.29 22.61 -1.88
N ASP A 181 15.92 23.49 -1.09
CA ASP A 181 17.22 24.04 -1.44
C ASP A 181 18.30 22.97 -1.40
N TRP A 182 18.16 22.02 -0.49
CA TRP A 182 19.04 20.86 -0.41
C TRP A 182 18.85 19.93 -1.61
N LEU A 183 17.62 19.67 -2.05
CA LEU A 183 17.33 18.87 -3.25
C LEU A 183 17.89 19.52 -4.52
N GLN A 184 17.93 20.85 -4.56
CA GLN A 184 18.52 21.65 -5.63
C GLN A 184 20.05 21.78 -5.53
N ARG A 185 20.70 21.05 -4.61
CA ARG A 185 22.14 21.07 -4.42
C ARG A 185 22.73 19.67 -4.55
N ASP A 186 23.80 19.54 -5.32
CA ASP A 186 24.58 18.30 -5.33
C ASP A 186 25.50 18.20 -4.09
N GLU A 187 26.27 17.13 -4.00
CA GLU A 187 27.23 16.90 -2.89
C GLU A 187 28.34 17.95 -2.81
N TYR A 188 28.60 18.67 -3.91
CA TYR A 188 29.56 19.75 -4.03
C TYR A 188 28.92 21.14 -3.94
N ASN A 189 27.63 21.21 -3.60
CA ASN A 189 26.85 22.43 -3.44
C ASN A 189 26.55 23.17 -4.77
N ASN A 190 26.73 22.53 -5.92
CA ASN A 190 26.31 23.04 -7.23
C ASN A 190 24.80 22.90 -7.41
N ILE A 191 24.22 23.70 -8.29
CA ILE A 191 22.78 23.60 -8.63
C ILE A 191 22.53 22.25 -9.31
N LYS A 192 21.62 21.48 -8.73
CA LYS A 192 21.12 20.21 -9.28
C LYS A 192 19.73 20.44 -9.86
N GLU A 193 19.56 20.05 -11.13
CA GLU A 193 18.28 20.02 -11.81
C GLU A 193 17.82 18.57 -11.99
N TYR A 194 16.50 18.35 -11.92
CA TYR A 194 15.88 17.06 -12.17
C TYR A 194 15.14 17.12 -13.50
N ASP A 195 15.40 16.14 -14.35
CA ASP A 195 14.76 16.01 -15.66
C ASP A 195 13.32 15.51 -15.51
N ILE A 196 13.10 14.58 -14.58
CA ILE A 196 11.80 13.94 -14.36
C ILE A 196 11.44 13.82 -12.87
N GLY A 197 10.13 13.76 -12.59
CA GLY A 197 9.57 13.52 -11.28
C GLY A 197 8.59 12.34 -11.29
N ILE A 198 8.69 11.43 -10.33
CA ILE A 198 7.80 10.27 -10.21
C ILE A 198 7.26 10.18 -8.78
N ALA A 199 5.95 10.06 -8.61
CA ALA A 199 5.32 9.88 -7.30
C ALA A 199 3.94 9.20 -7.39
N GLU A 200 3.43 8.76 -6.22
CA GLU A 200 2.06 8.26 -6.07
C GLU A 200 1.09 9.41 -5.80
N PHE A 201 0.36 9.84 -6.83
CA PHE A 201 -0.58 10.96 -6.75
C PHE A 201 -1.80 10.61 -5.91
N ASP A 202 -2.33 9.39 -6.06
CA ASP A 202 -3.49 8.87 -5.35
C ASP A 202 -3.27 8.72 -3.83
N VAL A 203 -2.02 8.80 -3.39
CA VAL A 203 -1.65 8.74 -1.97
C VAL A 203 -1.05 10.06 -1.46
N MET A 204 -0.25 10.75 -2.28
CA MET A 204 0.45 11.98 -1.93
C MET A 204 0.42 12.98 -3.09
N ALA A 205 -0.77 13.48 -3.43
CA ALA A 205 -0.99 14.48 -4.48
C ALA A 205 -0.07 15.70 -4.32
N GLY A 206 0.24 16.06 -3.08
CA GLY A 206 1.21 17.11 -2.74
C GLY A 206 2.55 16.97 -3.47
N SER A 207 3.06 15.74 -3.68
CA SER A 207 4.34 15.39 -4.35
C SER A 207 4.56 16.17 -5.65
N PHE A 208 3.48 16.33 -6.42
CA PHE A 208 3.51 17.01 -7.72
C PHE A 208 3.66 18.53 -7.61
N ALA A 209 3.22 19.12 -6.50
CA ALA A 209 3.47 20.54 -6.24
C ALA A 209 4.96 20.80 -5.96
N VAL A 210 5.69 19.84 -5.39
CA VAL A 210 7.16 19.95 -5.26
C VAL A 210 7.86 19.77 -6.57
N PHE A 211 7.42 18.85 -7.43
CA PHE A 211 7.94 18.78 -8.80
C PHE A 211 7.81 20.13 -9.51
N ALA A 212 6.62 20.73 -9.44
CA ALA A 212 6.38 22.07 -9.97
C ALA A 212 7.29 23.13 -9.31
N ALA A 213 7.42 23.14 -7.98
CA ALA A 213 8.26 24.10 -7.26
C ALA A 213 9.77 23.94 -7.54
N LEU A 214 10.20 22.75 -7.96
CA LEU A 214 11.57 22.46 -8.41
C LEU A 214 11.77 22.74 -9.91
N GLY A 215 10.70 23.12 -10.64
CA GLY A 215 10.75 23.38 -12.08
C GLY A 215 10.74 22.13 -12.95
N ILE A 216 10.43 20.96 -12.38
CA ILE A 216 10.37 19.68 -13.10
C ILE A 216 9.13 19.68 -13.98
N LYS A 217 9.33 19.58 -15.29
CA LYS A 217 8.25 19.64 -16.29
C LYS A 217 7.65 18.27 -16.62
N GLU A 218 8.48 17.24 -16.57
CA GLU A 218 8.14 15.89 -16.98
C GLU A 218 7.82 15.03 -15.75
N THR A 219 6.52 14.84 -15.48
CA THR A 219 6.05 14.13 -14.28
C THR A 219 5.25 12.89 -14.62
N PHE A 220 5.40 11.86 -13.80
CA PHE A 220 4.76 10.56 -13.95
C PHE A 220 4.09 10.17 -12.65
N ASN A 221 2.85 9.69 -12.74
CA ASN A 221 2.17 9.04 -11.63
C ASN A 221 2.49 7.55 -11.63
N VAL A 222 2.72 6.99 -10.46
CA VAL A 222 2.70 5.55 -10.22
C VAL A 222 1.60 5.27 -9.20
N SER A 223 0.93 4.13 -9.27
CA SER A 223 -0.01 3.70 -8.25
C SER A 223 0.32 2.25 -7.93
N SER A 224 0.69 2.00 -6.67
CA SER A 224 0.97 0.65 -6.18
C SER A 224 -0.28 -0.23 -6.08
N SER A 225 -1.46 0.37 -6.29
CA SER A 225 -2.79 -0.24 -6.29
C SER A 225 -3.47 -0.12 -7.66
N ILE A 226 -4.79 -0.33 -7.69
CA ILE A 226 -5.65 -0.07 -8.85
C ILE A 226 -5.84 1.43 -9.09
N PHE A 227 -6.19 1.83 -10.32
CA PHE A 227 -6.48 3.23 -10.61
C PHE A 227 -7.89 3.61 -10.10
N PRO A 228 -8.02 4.53 -9.13
CA PRO A 228 -9.32 4.87 -8.58
C PRO A 228 -10.17 5.64 -9.60
N SER A 229 -11.42 5.22 -9.78
CA SER A 229 -12.33 5.73 -10.80
C SER A 229 -12.62 7.23 -10.68
N GLN A 230 -12.57 7.79 -9.47
CA GLN A 230 -12.81 9.22 -9.23
C GLN A 230 -11.77 10.16 -9.88
N PHE A 231 -10.59 9.66 -10.25
CA PHE A 231 -9.58 10.46 -10.95
C PHE A 231 -9.83 10.55 -12.46
N LEU A 232 -10.70 9.71 -13.02
CA LEU A 232 -11.03 9.73 -14.45
C LEU A 232 -11.66 11.06 -14.88
N GLN A 233 -12.40 11.72 -13.98
CA GLN A 233 -13.02 13.03 -14.27
C GLN A 233 -11.99 14.08 -14.70
N PHE A 234 -10.76 14.01 -14.17
CA PHE A 234 -9.69 14.95 -14.48
C PHE A 234 -9.07 14.67 -15.85
N LEU A 235 -9.18 13.43 -16.34
CA LEU A 235 -8.82 13.05 -17.71
C LEU A 235 -9.95 13.29 -18.71
N GLU A 236 -10.90 14.16 -18.38
CA GLU A 236 -12.09 14.47 -19.19
C GLU A 236 -12.99 13.24 -19.45
N ILE A 237 -12.86 12.19 -18.63
CA ILE A 237 -13.69 10.98 -18.70
C ILE A 237 -14.79 11.07 -17.65
N ASN A 238 -16.04 11.21 -18.12
CA ASN A 238 -17.18 11.16 -17.22
C ASN A 238 -17.51 9.71 -16.83
N VAL A 239 -17.00 9.28 -15.67
CA VAL A 239 -17.14 7.91 -15.17
C VAL A 239 -18.58 7.49 -14.86
N SER A 240 -19.51 8.43 -14.63
CA SER A 240 -20.92 8.11 -14.37
C SER A 240 -21.60 7.39 -15.55
N HIS A 241 -21.01 7.46 -16.75
CA HIS A 241 -21.51 6.80 -17.95
C HIS A 241 -20.87 5.44 -18.25
N PHE A 242 -19.94 4.97 -17.40
CA PHE A 242 -19.26 3.70 -17.59
C PHE A 242 -19.73 2.67 -16.56
N GLU A 243 -19.81 1.41 -16.99
CA GLU A 243 -20.17 0.26 -16.15
C GLU A 243 -18.98 -0.15 -15.26
N VAL A 244 -18.49 0.80 -14.46
CA VAL A 244 -17.38 0.63 -13.52
C VAL A 244 -17.91 0.96 -12.12
N PRO A 245 -17.75 0.07 -11.13
CA PRO A 245 -18.16 0.37 -9.78
C PRO A 245 -17.31 1.52 -9.20
N GLN A 246 -17.94 2.34 -8.37
CA GLN A 246 -17.21 3.31 -7.56
C GLN A 246 -16.22 2.56 -6.64
N TYR A 247 -14.99 3.08 -6.50
CA TYR A 247 -13.86 2.44 -5.79
C TYR A 247 -14.21 1.84 -4.41
N LYS A 248 -15.05 2.53 -3.61
CA LYS A 248 -15.51 2.14 -2.27
C LYS A 248 -16.81 1.32 -2.25
N PHE A 249 -17.49 1.16 -3.39
CA PHE A 249 -18.81 0.49 -3.50
C PHE A 249 -18.78 -0.75 -4.40
N ALA A 250 -17.59 -1.19 -4.84
CA ALA A 250 -17.45 -2.45 -5.57
C ALA A 250 -17.64 -3.64 -4.61
N ASN A 251 -18.89 -4.05 -4.38
CA ASN A 251 -19.19 -5.29 -3.66
C ASN A 251 -19.11 -6.48 -4.64
N PRO A 252 -18.33 -7.52 -4.32
CA PRO A 252 -18.34 -8.72 -5.13
C PRO A 252 -19.65 -9.52 -4.92
N GLY A 253 -20.03 -10.35 -5.89
CA GLY A 253 -21.30 -11.08 -5.95
C GLY A 253 -22.42 -10.41 -6.76
N ASP A 254 -22.31 -9.13 -7.10
CA ASP A 254 -23.39 -8.41 -7.81
C ASP A 254 -23.40 -8.71 -9.35
N TRP A 255 -22.45 -9.49 -9.87
CA TRP A 255 -22.19 -9.66 -11.32
C TRP A 255 -23.21 -10.53 -12.07
N GLU A 256 -23.79 -11.55 -11.43
CA GLU A 256 -24.69 -12.52 -12.10
C GLU A 256 -26.04 -11.91 -12.52
N ASN A 257 -26.47 -10.84 -11.84
CA ASN A 257 -27.65 -10.04 -12.22
C ASN A 257 -27.28 -8.71 -12.87
N GLY A 258 -26.00 -8.54 -13.22
CA GLY A 258 -25.42 -7.27 -13.64
C GLY A 258 -25.35 -6.30 -12.47
N ILE A 259 -24.13 -5.96 -12.05
CA ILE A 259 -23.80 -4.82 -11.15
C ILE A 259 -24.41 -3.48 -11.58
N TRP A 260 -24.89 -3.46 -12.80
CA TRP A 260 -25.73 -2.43 -13.32
C TRP A 260 -27.13 -2.43 -12.68
N GLN A 261 -27.85 -3.57 -12.65
CA GLN A 261 -29.32 -3.62 -12.45
C GLN A 261 -29.77 -3.42 -11.01
N LYS A 262 -28.89 -3.62 -10.02
CA LYS A 262 -29.19 -3.22 -8.65
C LYS A 262 -28.58 -1.82 -8.44
N ASP A 263 -29.45 -0.82 -8.55
CA ASP A 263 -29.17 0.56 -8.11
C ASP A 263 -28.12 1.33 -8.93
N ARG A 264 -28.21 1.35 -10.27
CA ARG A 264 -27.41 2.29 -11.11
C ARG A 264 -27.45 3.73 -10.58
N GLU A 265 -28.62 4.17 -10.12
CA GLU A 265 -28.77 5.50 -9.51
C GLU A 265 -27.82 5.66 -8.31
N GLU A 266 -27.68 4.66 -7.45
CA GLU A 266 -26.75 4.67 -6.32
C GLU A 266 -25.28 4.69 -6.78
N ASN A 267 -24.89 3.87 -7.78
CA ASN A 267 -23.51 3.91 -8.30
C ASN A 267 -23.19 5.25 -8.98
N GLU A 268 -24.12 5.84 -9.75
CA GLU A 268 -23.97 7.17 -10.34
C GLU A 268 -23.89 8.27 -9.26
N GLU A 269 -24.73 8.18 -8.23
CA GLU A 269 -24.72 9.09 -7.08
C GLU A 269 -23.39 9.02 -6.31
N GLU A 270 -22.85 7.82 -6.09
CA GLU A 270 -21.59 7.63 -5.39
C GLU A 270 -20.38 8.08 -6.22
N HIS A 271 -20.38 7.85 -7.54
CA HIS A 271 -19.39 8.49 -8.42
C HIS A 271 -19.47 10.01 -8.33
N THR A 272 -20.69 10.57 -8.36
CA THR A 272 -20.91 12.01 -8.21
C THR A 272 -20.46 12.53 -6.84
N ARG A 273 -20.65 11.76 -5.78
CA ARG A 273 -20.23 12.09 -4.41
C ARG A 273 -18.71 12.06 -4.30
N ALA A 274 -18.08 10.97 -4.72
CA ALA A 274 -16.63 10.81 -4.69
C ALA A 274 -15.91 11.84 -5.55
N ASN A 275 -16.47 12.17 -6.72
CA ASN A 275 -15.92 13.19 -7.59
C ASN A 275 -15.95 14.58 -6.94
N ARG A 276 -17.05 14.92 -6.25
CA ARG A 276 -17.14 16.16 -5.46
C ARG A 276 -16.18 16.17 -4.28
N GLU A 277 -16.03 15.04 -3.59
CA GLU A 277 -15.12 14.90 -2.45
C GLU A 277 -13.66 15.16 -2.86
N ILE A 278 -13.17 14.48 -3.90
CA ILE A 278 -11.78 14.66 -4.35
C ILE A 278 -11.53 16.08 -4.89
N LYS A 279 -12.50 16.68 -5.56
CA LYS A 279 -12.42 18.07 -6.02
C LYS A 279 -12.36 19.06 -4.85
N SER A 280 -13.21 18.87 -3.84
CA SER A 280 -13.20 19.66 -2.61
C SER A 280 -11.85 19.55 -1.89
N ILE A 281 -11.30 18.33 -1.78
CA ILE A 281 -9.96 18.11 -1.22
C ILE A 281 -8.94 18.93 -2.01
N PHE A 282 -8.91 18.86 -3.35
CA PHE A 282 -7.98 19.62 -4.17
C PHE A 282 -8.10 21.15 -4.00
N GLU A 283 -9.33 21.66 -3.94
CA GLU A 283 -9.61 23.08 -3.76
C GLU A 283 -9.13 23.60 -2.38
N ASN A 284 -9.45 22.86 -1.32
CA ASN A 284 -9.05 23.21 0.06
C ASN A 284 -7.53 23.14 0.28
N SER A 285 -6.86 22.29 -0.50
CA SER A 285 -5.42 22.05 -0.42
C SER A 285 -4.57 23.13 -1.08
N LYS A 286 -5.20 23.95 -1.94
CA LYS A 286 -4.54 24.99 -2.72
C LYS A 286 -3.67 25.91 -1.87
N TYR A 287 -4.16 26.35 -0.72
CA TYR A 287 -3.42 27.26 0.13
C TYR A 287 -2.09 26.68 0.63
N SER A 288 -2.09 25.39 0.99
CA SER A 288 -0.96 24.74 1.64
C SER A 288 0.26 24.67 0.72
N TYR A 289 0.12 24.13 -0.49
CA TYR A 289 1.25 24.03 -1.41
C TYR A 289 1.56 25.36 -2.12
N ASN A 290 0.63 26.31 -2.19
CA ASN A 290 0.90 27.65 -2.73
C ASN A 290 2.05 28.36 -2.00
N ARG A 291 2.29 28.00 -0.73
CA ARG A 291 3.43 28.50 0.07
C ARG A 291 4.79 28.17 -0.54
N LEU A 292 4.89 27.07 -1.28
CA LEU A 292 6.11 26.68 -2.00
C LEU A 292 6.59 27.77 -2.98
N PHE A 293 5.65 28.50 -3.57
CA PHE A 293 5.90 29.49 -4.63
C PHE A 293 6.03 30.93 -4.11
N HIS A 294 5.89 31.16 -2.80
CA HIS A 294 6.11 32.48 -2.19
C HIS A 294 7.60 32.82 -1.98
N ASP A 295 8.50 31.85 -2.15
CA ASP A 295 9.94 32.06 -2.11
C ASP A 295 10.42 32.89 -3.32
N ASN A 296 11.22 33.93 -3.06
CA ASN A 296 11.78 34.80 -4.09
C ASN A 296 12.56 34.04 -5.18
N ARG A 297 13.18 32.89 -4.84
CA ARG A 297 13.95 32.07 -5.78
C ARG A 297 13.10 31.32 -6.79
N ARG A 298 11.79 31.20 -6.53
CA ARG A 298 10.83 30.46 -7.35
C ARG A 298 9.84 31.39 -8.04
N LYS A 299 10.05 32.70 -7.97
CA LYS A 299 9.21 33.72 -8.64
C LYS A 299 9.16 33.57 -10.16
N SER A 300 10.18 32.96 -10.76
CA SER A 300 10.24 32.66 -12.21
C SER A 300 9.47 31.40 -12.59
N ILE A 301 9.07 30.57 -11.62
CA ILE A 301 8.32 29.34 -11.86
C ILE A 301 6.83 29.69 -11.87
N GLU A 302 6.14 29.35 -12.95
CA GLU A 302 4.69 29.51 -13.03
C GLU A 302 4.02 28.62 -11.98
N LYS A 303 3.29 29.26 -11.08
CA LYS A 303 2.58 28.59 -10.01
C LYS A 303 1.41 27.78 -10.59
N PRO A 304 1.26 26.49 -10.23
CA PRO A 304 0.11 25.71 -10.66
C PRO A 304 -1.19 26.26 -10.07
N SER A 305 -2.25 26.29 -10.87
CA SER A 305 -3.53 26.86 -10.47
C SER A 305 -4.29 25.95 -9.49
N THR A 306 -4.20 24.62 -9.64
CA THR A 306 -4.83 23.59 -8.79
C THR A 306 -4.02 22.28 -8.78
N LEU A 307 -4.32 21.35 -7.87
CA LEU A 307 -3.83 19.96 -7.94
C LEU A 307 -4.38 19.22 -9.17
N GLU A 308 -5.59 19.56 -9.62
CA GLU A 308 -6.18 19.05 -10.86
C GLU A 308 -5.31 19.41 -12.07
N ASP A 309 -4.83 20.66 -12.18
CA ASP A 309 -3.93 21.05 -13.27
C ASP A 309 -2.62 20.26 -13.26
N LEU A 310 -2.11 19.95 -12.06
CA LEU A 310 -0.92 19.11 -11.92
C LEU A 310 -1.21 17.69 -12.39
N PHE A 311 -2.34 17.10 -11.97
CA PHE A 311 -2.79 15.78 -12.40
C PHE A 311 -2.91 15.71 -13.94
N ASN A 312 -3.55 16.72 -14.54
CA ASN A 312 -3.78 16.76 -15.98
C ASN A 312 -2.49 16.92 -16.79
N LYS A 313 -1.45 17.53 -16.22
CA LYS A 313 -0.13 17.68 -16.85
C LYS A 313 0.74 16.43 -16.81
N ILE A 314 0.39 15.44 -15.98
CA ILE A 314 1.12 14.17 -15.88
C ILE A 314 1.19 13.50 -17.25
N LYS A 315 2.36 12.98 -17.62
CA LYS A 315 2.59 12.29 -18.90
C LYS A 315 1.86 10.94 -18.91
N TYR A 316 2.13 10.11 -17.92
CA TYR A 316 1.53 8.79 -17.77
C TYR A 316 1.22 8.46 -16.31
N HIS A 317 0.15 7.69 -16.12
CA HIS A 317 -0.26 7.08 -14.86
C HIS A 317 0.01 5.58 -14.95
N PHE A 318 1.09 5.12 -14.31
CA PHE A 318 1.48 3.73 -14.25
C PHE A 318 0.73 3.00 -13.12
N ILE A 319 -0.01 1.95 -13.44
CA ILE A 319 -0.92 1.29 -12.49
C ILE A 319 -0.44 -0.13 -12.23
N ASN A 320 -0.32 -0.53 -10.96
CA ASN A 320 0.09 -1.89 -10.56
C ASN A 320 -1.01 -2.94 -10.72
N GLN A 321 -1.87 -2.80 -11.73
CA GLN A 321 -2.92 -3.76 -12.09
C GLN A 321 -2.58 -4.35 -13.46
N HIS A 322 -2.68 -5.67 -13.61
CA HIS A 322 -2.44 -6.32 -14.90
C HIS A 322 -3.62 -6.00 -15.86
N PRO A 323 -3.40 -5.63 -17.13
CA PRO A 323 -4.47 -5.19 -18.04
C PRO A 323 -5.55 -6.26 -18.35
N LEU A 324 -5.26 -7.53 -18.10
CA LEU A 324 -6.27 -8.61 -18.19
C LEU A 324 -7.10 -8.79 -16.93
N ILE A 325 -6.66 -8.19 -15.81
CA ILE A 325 -7.28 -8.24 -14.47
C ILE A 325 -7.72 -6.83 -14.08
N LYS A 326 -8.52 -6.23 -14.96
CA LYS A 326 -9.31 -5.01 -14.70
C LYS A 326 -10.74 -5.24 -15.18
N PHE A 327 -11.69 -4.42 -14.73
CA PHE A 327 -13.06 -4.51 -15.25
C PHE A 327 -13.12 -4.37 -16.76
N ASN A 328 -13.95 -5.18 -17.41
CA ASN A 328 -14.12 -5.19 -18.87
C ASN A 328 -14.45 -3.80 -19.42
N ASN A 329 -15.29 -3.04 -18.69
CA ASN A 329 -15.79 -1.74 -19.11
C ASN A 329 -15.01 -0.56 -18.49
N PHE A 330 -13.85 -0.84 -17.87
CA PHE A 330 -13.00 0.23 -17.35
C PHE A 330 -12.44 1.09 -18.49
N PRO A 331 -12.68 2.42 -18.50
CA PRO A 331 -12.26 3.31 -19.57
C PRO A 331 -10.79 3.17 -19.94
N GLU A 332 -10.52 3.14 -21.25
CA GLU A 332 -9.15 3.27 -21.76
C GLU A 332 -8.80 4.74 -21.91
N HIS A 333 -7.56 5.10 -21.59
CA HIS A 333 -7.03 6.43 -21.81
C HIS A 333 -5.55 6.34 -22.17
N ASN A 334 -5.07 7.16 -23.11
CA ASN A 334 -3.70 7.08 -23.63
C ASN A 334 -2.62 7.37 -22.55
N LYS A 335 -2.98 8.10 -21.48
CA LYS A 335 -2.10 8.34 -20.34
C LYS A 335 -2.10 7.21 -19.31
N ILE A 336 -3.08 6.30 -19.30
CA ILE A 336 -3.14 5.23 -18.30
C ILE A 336 -2.35 4.03 -18.82
N VAL A 337 -1.37 3.58 -18.03
CA VAL A 337 -0.45 2.52 -18.41
C VAL A 337 -0.44 1.44 -17.34
N TYR A 338 -1.17 0.36 -17.60
CA TYR A 338 -1.15 -0.83 -16.75
C TYR A 338 0.20 -1.55 -16.81
N ILE A 339 0.85 -1.68 -15.65
CA ILE A 339 2.15 -2.37 -15.46
C ILE A 339 2.08 -3.42 -14.34
N GLY A 340 0.88 -3.79 -13.87
CA GLY A 340 0.73 -4.86 -12.88
C GLY A 340 1.32 -6.17 -13.40
N GLY A 341 2.05 -6.84 -12.52
CA GLY A 341 2.93 -7.96 -12.87
C GLY A 341 4.41 -7.59 -12.94
N ILE A 342 4.80 -6.31 -12.99
CA ILE A 342 6.21 -5.91 -13.04
C ILE A 342 7.04 -6.48 -11.87
N VAL A 343 6.46 -6.52 -10.66
CA VAL A 343 7.06 -7.13 -9.46
C VAL A 343 7.12 -8.65 -9.53
N VAL A 344 6.20 -9.26 -10.27
CA VAL A 344 6.18 -10.72 -10.51
C VAL A 344 7.28 -11.09 -11.50
N GLU A 345 7.47 -10.25 -12.52
CA GLU A 345 8.37 -10.53 -13.64
C GLU A 345 9.86 -10.44 -13.27
N ASP A 346 10.19 -9.65 -12.24
CA ASP A 346 11.58 -9.39 -11.83
C ASP A 346 12.33 -10.66 -11.41
N HIS A 347 11.67 -11.60 -10.73
CA HIS A 347 12.30 -12.83 -10.22
C HIS A 347 12.09 -14.06 -11.10
N GLN A 348 11.34 -13.95 -12.20
CA GLN A 348 11.04 -15.01 -13.19
C GLN A 348 10.41 -16.32 -12.67
N LEU A 349 10.23 -16.47 -11.35
CA LEU A 349 9.77 -17.71 -10.72
C LEU A 349 8.38 -18.14 -11.21
N LEU A 350 7.47 -17.18 -11.38
CA LEU A 350 6.10 -17.41 -11.87
C LEU A 350 5.97 -17.31 -13.40
N ILE A 351 7.01 -16.83 -14.09
CA ILE A 351 7.06 -16.79 -15.56
C ILE A 351 7.51 -18.15 -16.12
N GLY A 352 8.33 -18.87 -15.37
CA GLY A 352 8.80 -20.21 -15.73
C GLY A 352 7.69 -21.27 -15.79
N GLY A 353 8.09 -22.50 -16.12
CA GLY A 353 7.22 -23.65 -15.97
C GLY A 353 6.87 -23.88 -14.50
N LYS A 354 5.65 -24.35 -14.21
CA LYS A 354 5.28 -24.78 -12.87
C LYS A 354 6.23 -25.90 -12.42
N GLN A 355 6.72 -25.82 -11.19
CA GLN A 355 7.67 -26.80 -10.65
C GLN A 355 6.91 -28.03 -10.17
N MET A 356 7.26 -29.20 -10.71
CA MET A 356 6.88 -30.49 -10.15
C MET A 356 7.84 -30.80 -9.01
N VAL A 357 7.32 -31.24 -7.86
CA VAL A 357 8.16 -31.64 -6.74
C VAL A 357 7.77 -33.07 -6.35
N GLU A 358 8.75 -33.97 -6.41
CA GLU A 358 8.60 -35.35 -5.92
C GLU A 358 8.42 -35.33 -4.40
N ASN A 359 7.57 -36.23 -3.87
CA ASN A 359 7.28 -36.37 -2.43
C ASN A 359 6.57 -35.18 -1.77
N GLU A 360 5.95 -34.30 -2.54
CA GLU A 360 5.06 -33.26 -2.02
C GLU A 360 3.59 -33.71 -1.96
N PRO A 361 2.76 -33.06 -1.12
CA PRO A 361 1.32 -33.35 -1.06
C PRO A 361 0.65 -33.17 -2.43
N VAL A 362 -0.38 -33.97 -2.67
CA VAL A 362 -1.18 -33.95 -3.90
C VAL A 362 -1.82 -32.58 -4.13
N CYS A 363 -2.23 -31.92 -3.05
CA CYS A 363 -2.87 -30.62 -3.06
C CYS A 363 -2.24 -29.69 -2.02
N VAL A 364 -1.98 -28.46 -2.45
CA VAL A 364 -1.56 -27.35 -1.61
C VAL A 364 -2.55 -26.21 -1.75
N VAL A 365 -3.00 -25.68 -0.62
CA VAL A 365 -3.79 -24.46 -0.51
C VAL A 365 -2.96 -23.41 0.24
N LEU A 366 -2.69 -22.28 -0.42
CA LEU A 366 -2.03 -21.15 0.22
C LEU A 366 -3.07 -20.27 0.91
N VAL A 367 -2.79 -19.82 2.13
CA VAL A 367 -3.67 -18.91 2.90
C VAL A 367 -2.86 -17.72 3.40
N SER A 368 -3.12 -16.53 2.86
CA SER A 368 -2.40 -15.31 3.22
C SER A 368 -3.26 -14.04 3.12
N PHE A 369 -3.39 -13.36 4.25
CA PHE A 369 -4.08 -12.07 4.39
C PHE A 369 -3.12 -10.87 4.33
N GLY A 370 -1.94 -11.06 3.71
CA GLY A 370 -0.97 -10.00 3.51
C GLY A 370 -0.28 -9.58 4.80
N THR A 371 -0.32 -8.28 5.11
CA THR A 371 0.23 -7.71 6.34
C THR A 371 -0.74 -7.81 7.53
N VAL A 372 -1.99 -8.22 7.30
CA VAL A 372 -2.94 -8.51 8.37
C VAL A 372 -2.67 -9.89 8.91
N ASN A 373 -2.56 -10.00 10.24
CA ASN A 373 -2.35 -11.28 10.90
C ASN A 373 -3.65 -12.10 10.85
N TYR A 374 -3.59 -13.31 10.30
CA TYR A 374 -4.70 -14.27 10.24
C TYR A 374 -5.37 -14.49 11.61
N GLU A 375 -4.59 -14.45 12.70
CA GLU A 375 -5.09 -14.65 14.06
C GLU A 375 -5.94 -13.50 14.60
N SER A 376 -5.88 -12.33 13.97
CA SER A 376 -6.78 -11.22 14.31
C SER A 376 -8.21 -11.49 13.86
N LEU A 377 -8.43 -12.47 12.97
CA LEU A 377 -9.76 -12.91 12.56
C LEU A 377 -10.39 -13.73 13.70
N PRO A 378 -11.54 -13.31 14.26
CA PRO A 378 -12.21 -14.01 15.36
C PRO A 378 -12.60 -15.46 15.03
N ILE A 379 -12.59 -15.81 13.73
CA ILE A 379 -13.06 -17.06 13.15
C ILE A 379 -11.93 -17.97 12.67
N SER A 380 -10.66 -17.64 12.92
CA SER A 380 -9.49 -18.41 12.44
C SER A 380 -9.58 -19.91 12.76
N ARG A 381 -10.00 -20.26 13.98
CA ARG A 381 -10.21 -21.67 14.40
C ARG A 381 -11.37 -22.36 13.67
N MET A 382 -12.40 -21.62 13.28
CA MET A 382 -13.54 -22.18 12.54
C MET A 382 -13.14 -22.44 11.09
N ILE A 383 -12.33 -21.56 10.50
CA ILE A 383 -11.72 -21.74 9.18
C ILE A 383 -10.85 -23.01 9.17
N GLU A 384 -9.98 -23.18 10.15
CA GLU A 384 -9.12 -24.38 10.23
C GLU A 384 -9.93 -25.69 10.37
N ARG A 385 -11.10 -25.65 11.01
CA ARG A 385 -12.00 -26.82 11.06
C ARG A 385 -12.56 -27.19 9.69
N VAL A 386 -12.75 -26.24 8.78
CA VAL A 386 -13.12 -26.55 7.39
C VAL A 386 -11.96 -27.28 6.71
N PHE A 387 -10.73 -26.81 6.91
CA PHE A 387 -9.53 -27.36 6.28
C PHE A 387 -9.31 -28.85 6.60
N LEU A 388 -9.66 -29.28 7.81
CA LEU A 388 -9.55 -30.68 8.24
C LEU A 388 -10.27 -31.69 7.34
N HIS A 389 -11.33 -31.28 6.68
CA HIS A 389 -12.11 -32.19 5.84
C HIS A 389 -11.50 -32.39 4.45
N PHE A 390 -10.56 -31.54 4.05
CA PHE A 390 -9.82 -31.66 2.80
C PHE A 390 -8.52 -32.43 3.03
N THR A 391 -8.62 -33.72 3.37
CA THR A 391 -7.52 -34.55 3.88
C THR A 391 -6.37 -34.78 2.89
N GLN A 392 -6.59 -34.59 1.58
CA GLN A 392 -5.54 -34.67 0.56
C GLN A 392 -4.80 -33.33 0.35
N CYS A 393 -5.27 -32.25 0.98
CA CYS A 393 -4.72 -30.91 0.85
C CYS A 393 -3.95 -30.49 2.09
N TYR A 394 -2.79 -29.87 1.87
CA TYR A 394 -2.02 -29.17 2.89
C TYR A 394 -2.28 -27.67 2.79
N PHE A 395 -2.60 -27.04 3.92
CA PHE A 395 -2.91 -25.62 4.03
C PHE A 395 -1.71 -24.89 4.62
N TYR A 396 -1.04 -24.05 3.83
CA TYR A 396 0.02 -23.18 4.34
C TYR A 396 -0.55 -21.84 4.74
N VAL A 397 -0.52 -21.55 6.04
CA VAL A 397 -1.15 -20.38 6.66
C VAL A 397 -0.09 -19.50 7.29
N ARG A 398 -0.11 -18.20 7.01
CA ARG A 398 0.68 -17.24 7.78
C ARG A 398 -0.04 -16.95 9.10
N SER A 399 0.49 -17.41 10.23
CA SER A 399 -0.09 -17.27 11.56
C SER A 399 0.98 -17.37 12.64
N ASP A 400 0.85 -16.54 13.67
CA ASP A 400 1.71 -16.53 14.87
C ASP A 400 1.37 -17.67 15.85
N LYS A 401 0.43 -18.55 15.51
CA LYS A 401 0.08 -19.70 16.34
C LYS A 401 0.23 -20.97 15.55
N THR A 402 0.83 -21.96 16.20
CA THR A 402 0.85 -23.32 15.67
C THR A 402 -0.56 -23.88 15.63
N SER A 403 -0.99 -24.34 14.45
CA SER A 403 -2.26 -25.07 14.33
C SER A 403 -2.18 -26.42 15.05
N GLN A 404 -3.33 -26.91 15.50
CA GLN A 404 -3.46 -28.24 16.12
C GLN A 404 -3.74 -29.34 15.09
N PHE A 405 -3.94 -28.98 13.82
CA PHE A 405 -4.37 -29.88 12.77
C PHE A 405 -3.21 -30.27 11.86
N SER A 406 -3.05 -31.57 11.59
CA SER A 406 -1.88 -32.11 10.89
C SER A 406 -1.76 -31.70 9.43
N ASN A 407 -2.85 -31.24 8.80
CA ASN A 407 -2.85 -30.75 7.43
C ASN A 407 -2.79 -29.21 7.34
N VAL A 408 -2.61 -28.51 8.45
CA VAL A 408 -2.47 -27.05 8.51
C VAL A 408 -1.08 -26.68 9.01
N PHE A 409 -0.29 -26.05 8.15
CA PHE A 409 1.09 -25.66 8.39
C PHE A 409 1.16 -24.15 8.59
N THR A 410 1.55 -23.71 9.78
CA THR A 410 1.57 -22.31 10.18
C THR A 410 3.00 -21.77 10.30
N THR A 411 3.21 -20.51 9.94
CA THR A 411 4.48 -19.80 10.20
C THR A 411 4.22 -18.32 10.49
N GLU A 412 4.99 -17.74 11.41
CA GLU A 412 4.99 -16.30 11.71
C GLU A 412 5.73 -15.51 10.61
N ASP A 413 6.72 -16.16 10.00
CA ASP A 413 7.54 -15.57 8.93
C ASP A 413 6.70 -15.30 7.67
N PRO A 414 7.07 -14.31 6.85
CA PRO A 414 6.48 -14.14 5.54
C PRO A 414 6.58 -15.45 4.73
N LEU A 415 5.43 -16.00 4.34
CA LEU A 415 5.39 -17.18 3.48
C LEU A 415 6.15 -16.92 2.17
N PRO A 416 6.90 -17.90 1.65
CA PRO A 416 7.50 -17.81 0.32
C PRO A 416 6.41 -17.94 -0.76
N GLN A 417 5.52 -16.96 -0.83
CA GLN A 417 4.27 -16.97 -1.58
C GLN A 417 4.49 -17.29 -3.06
N LYS A 418 5.45 -16.62 -3.72
CA LYS A 418 5.79 -16.89 -5.12
C LYS A 418 6.30 -18.32 -5.33
N GLN A 419 7.08 -18.87 -4.39
CA GLN A 419 7.59 -20.25 -4.45
C GLN A 419 6.48 -21.28 -4.24
N ILE A 420 5.51 -21.00 -3.38
CA ILE A 420 4.37 -21.90 -3.18
C ILE A 420 3.49 -21.86 -4.43
N LEU A 421 3.16 -20.65 -4.92
CA LEU A 421 2.34 -20.47 -6.12
C LEU A 421 2.99 -21.02 -7.40
N SER A 422 4.32 -21.14 -7.47
CA SER A 422 5.01 -21.68 -8.65
C SER A 422 4.90 -23.20 -8.79
N LYS A 423 4.40 -23.92 -7.78
CA LYS A 423 4.31 -25.38 -7.79
C LYS A 423 3.05 -25.89 -8.48
N THR A 424 3.14 -27.07 -9.10
CA THR A 424 2.01 -27.70 -9.80
C THR A 424 0.91 -28.24 -8.89
N ASN A 425 1.25 -28.56 -7.64
CA ASN A 425 0.31 -29.02 -6.62
C ASN A 425 -0.40 -27.89 -5.88
N THR A 426 -0.02 -26.62 -6.08
CA THR A 426 -0.78 -25.48 -5.52
C THR A 426 -2.05 -25.27 -6.32
N LYS A 427 -3.19 -25.54 -5.68
CA LYS A 427 -4.51 -25.60 -6.34
C LYS A 427 -5.38 -24.38 -6.07
N VAL A 428 -5.23 -23.75 -4.89
CA VAL A 428 -6.06 -22.62 -4.46
C VAL A 428 -5.21 -21.64 -3.67
N PHE A 429 -5.50 -20.36 -3.83
CA PHE A 429 -4.98 -19.30 -2.98
C PHE A 429 -6.14 -18.58 -2.26
N ILE A 430 -6.27 -18.80 -0.95
CA ILE A 430 -7.16 -18.03 -0.07
C ILE A 430 -6.45 -16.73 0.30
N SER A 431 -7.02 -15.59 -0.08
CA SER A 431 -6.35 -14.29 0.05
C SER A 431 -7.28 -13.15 0.43
N HIS A 432 -6.73 -12.18 1.15
CA HIS A 432 -7.32 -10.84 1.29
C HIS A 432 -7.45 -10.05 -0.03
N CYS A 433 -6.94 -10.57 -1.15
CA CYS A 433 -7.10 -9.96 -2.47
C CYS A 433 -6.40 -8.60 -2.65
N GLY A 434 -5.26 -8.36 -1.99
CA GLY A 434 -4.37 -7.24 -2.37
C GLY A 434 -3.83 -7.42 -3.79
N ILE A 435 -3.64 -6.32 -4.54
CA ILE A 435 -3.36 -6.38 -5.98
C ILE A 435 -2.10 -7.19 -6.35
N ASN A 436 -1.06 -7.17 -5.49
CA ASN A 436 0.14 -7.98 -5.69
C ASN A 436 -0.16 -9.48 -5.63
N SER A 437 -0.96 -9.92 -4.65
CA SER A 437 -1.40 -11.31 -4.53
C SER A 437 -2.24 -11.74 -5.72
N VAL A 438 -3.12 -10.85 -6.21
CA VAL A 438 -3.91 -11.10 -7.42
C VAL A 438 -3.01 -11.26 -8.64
N ASN A 439 -2.08 -10.33 -8.86
CA ASN A 439 -1.11 -10.42 -9.96
C ASN A 439 -0.32 -11.74 -9.88
N GLU A 440 0.22 -12.10 -8.70
CA GLU A 440 0.97 -13.35 -8.51
C GLU A 440 0.11 -14.59 -8.78
N SER A 441 -1.12 -14.64 -8.28
CA SER A 441 -2.04 -15.77 -8.50
C SER A 441 -2.34 -15.97 -9.99
N MET A 442 -2.51 -14.87 -10.73
CA MET A 442 -2.83 -14.92 -12.16
C MET A 442 -1.62 -15.32 -13.02
N TYR A 443 -0.41 -14.88 -12.66
CA TYR A 443 0.82 -15.39 -13.28
C TYR A 443 1.04 -16.88 -12.95
N ALA A 444 0.67 -17.30 -11.74
CA ALA A 444 0.72 -18.69 -11.31
C ALA A 444 -0.37 -19.57 -11.93
N GLY A 445 -1.46 -18.99 -12.45
CA GLY A 445 -2.61 -19.75 -12.93
C GLY A 445 -3.22 -20.57 -11.79
N VAL A 446 -3.37 -19.93 -10.63
CA VAL A 446 -3.99 -20.49 -9.43
C VAL A 446 -5.25 -19.65 -9.14
N PRO A 447 -6.43 -20.27 -9.02
CA PRO A 447 -7.66 -19.57 -8.67
C PRO A 447 -7.65 -19.07 -7.23
N LEU A 448 -8.40 -18.00 -6.99
CA LEU A 448 -8.48 -17.33 -5.69
C LEU A 448 -9.77 -17.68 -4.94
N ILE A 449 -9.68 -17.73 -3.61
CA ILE A 449 -10.82 -17.47 -2.73
C ILE A 449 -10.54 -16.13 -2.07
N CYS A 450 -11.33 -15.12 -2.44
CA CYS A 450 -11.15 -13.73 -2.04
C CYS A 450 -11.92 -13.45 -0.75
N ILE A 451 -11.21 -13.06 0.31
CA ILE A 451 -11.77 -12.67 1.60
C ILE A 451 -11.21 -11.28 1.94
N PRO A 452 -11.65 -10.24 1.22
CA PRO A 452 -11.17 -8.87 1.41
C PRO A 452 -11.49 -8.35 2.82
N VAL A 453 -10.60 -7.50 3.32
CA VAL A 453 -10.68 -6.90 4.66
C VAL A 453 -10.90 -5.40 4.56
N ASP A 454 -10.13 -4.69 3.72
CA ASP A 454 -10.20 -3.22 3.61
C ASP A 454 -9.54 -2.68 2.32
N GLY A 455 -9.73 -1.40 2.03
CA GLY A 455 -9.05 -0.67 0.96
C GLY A 455 -9.46 -1.12 -0.45
N ASP A 456 -8.48 -1.33 -1.32
CA ASP A 456 -8.68 -1.74 -2.72
C ASP A 456 -9.12 -3.20 -2.88
N GLN A 457 -9.07 -3.99 -1.80
CA GLN A 457 -9.27 -5.43 -1.80
C GLN A 457 -10.65 -5.85 -2.31
N MET A 458 -11.70 -5.08 -1.99
CA MET A 458 -13.06 -5.32 -2.46
C MET A 458 -13.16 -5.19 -3.99
N ASN A 459 -12.52 -4.16 -4.55
CA ASN A 459 -12.47 -3.92 -5.99
C ASN A 459 -11.63 -4.96 -6.75
N ASN A 460 -10.53 -5.40 -6.12
CA ASN A 460 -9.72 -6.50 -6.64
C ASN A 460 -10.50 -7.82 -6.66
N ALA A 461 -11.20 -8.16 -5.57
CA ALA A 461 -12.04 -9.36 -5.48
C ALA A 461 -13.17 -9.36 -6.51
N SER A 462 -13.80 -8.20 -6.66
CA SER A 462 -14.79 -7.90 -7.70
C SER A 462 -14.27 -8.19 -9.11
N THR A 463 -13.05 -7.75 -9.42
CA THR A 463 -12.43 -8.05 -10.71
C THR A 463 -12.11 -9.54 -10.87
N VAL A 464 -11.68 -10.22 -9.81
CA VAL A 464 -11.39 -11.66 -9.81
C VAL A 464 -12.64 -12.48 -10.13
N GLU A 465 -13.78 -12.14 -9.53
CA GLU A 465 -15.06 -12.79 -9.84
C GLU A 465 -15.53 -12.50 -11.27
N GLN A 466 -15.49 -11.24 -11.73
CA GLN A 466 -15.90 -10.91 -13.10
C GLN A 466 -15.08 -11.69 -14.15
N LYS A 467 -13.82 -12.03 -13.84
CA LYS A 467 -12.95 -12.83 -14.72
C LYS A 467 -13.11 -14.33 -14.51
N GLU A 468 -13.93 -14.76 -13.56
CA GLU A 468 -14.20 -16.16 -13.22
C GLU A 468 -12.92 -16.90 -12.80
N VAL A 469 -11.97 -16.19 -12.19
CA VAL A 469 -10.68 -16.74 -11.73
C VAL A 469 -10.62 -16.89 -10.21
N GLY A 470 -11.76 -16.73 -9.54
CA GLY A 470 -11.90 -16.96 -8.11
C GLY A 470 -13.31 -16.69 -7.62
N ILE A 471 -13.53 -16.95 -6.32
CA ILE A 471 -14.81 -16.79 -5.62
C ILE A 471 -14.61 -15.79 -4.49
N TYR A 472 -15.52 -14.82 -4.35
CA TYR A 472 -15.54 -13.93 -3.19
C TYR A 472 -16.36 -14.52 -2.04
N LEU A 473 -15.89 -14.28 -0.82
CA LEU A 473 -16.61 -14.58 0.41
C LEU A 473 -16.61 -13.34 1.32
N ASP A 474 -17.79 -12.92 1.75
CA ASP A 474 -17.94 -11.91 2.79
C ASP A 474 -17.73 -12.55 4.17
N PHE A 475 -16.68 -12.11 4.87
CA PHE A 475 -16.33 -12.62 6.20
C PHE A 475 -17.30 -12.16 7.30
N LEU A 476 -18.16 -11.16 7.04
CA LEU A 476 -19.14 -10.63 7.99
C LEU A 476 -20.47 -11.39 7.98
N LEU A 477 -20.72 -12.24 6.97
CA LEU A 477 -21.94 -13.02 6.87
C LEU A 477 -21.92 -14.24 7.80
N ASN A 478 -23.08 -14.55 8.38
CA ASN A 478 -23.22 -15.65 9.35
C ASN A 478 -22.96 -17.04 8.74
N ASP A 479 -23.10 -17.19 7.43
CA ASP A 479 -22.91 -18.42 6.67
C ASP A 479 -21.50 -18.55 6.07
N PHE A 480 -20.58 -17.63 6.39
CA PHE A 480 -19.22 -17.60 5.85
C PHE A 480 -18.50 -18.97 5.88
N ILE A 481 -18.61 -19.71 6.99
CA ILE A 481 -17.96 -21.03 7.12
C ILE A 481 -18.52 -22.05 6.12
N GLN A 482 -19.84 -22.03 5.89
CA GLN A 482 -20.47 -22.88 4.88
C GLN A 482 -20.07 -22.44 3.47
N ASN A 483 -19.97 -21.13 3.23
CA ASN A 483 -19.57 -20.60 1.93
C ASN A 483 -18.10 -20.91 1.62
N LEU A 484 -17.21 -20.86 2.63
CA LEU A 484 -15.82 -21.29 2.49
C LEU A 484 -15.72 -22.78 2.16
N TRP A 485 -16.51 -23.62 2.83
CA TRP A 485 -16.61 -25.04 2.50
C TRP A 485 -17.01 -25.25 1.04
N ASN A 486 -18.09 -24.59 0.61
CA ASN A 486 -18.63 -24.71 -0.73
C ASN A 486 -17.63 -24.21 -1.78
N ALA A 487 -16.96 -23.09 -1.53
CA ALA A 487 -15.95 -22.54 -2.44
C ALA A 487 -14.75 -23.49 -2.61
N LEU A 488 -14.23 -24.06 -1.52
CA LEU A 488 -13.17 -25.06 -1.59
C LEU A 488 -13.63 -26.31 -2.34
N PHE A 489 -14.83 -26.82 -2.05
CA PHE A 489 -15.42 -27.97 -2.73
C PHE A 489 -15.54 -27.75 -4.24
N GLN A 490 -16.05 -26.58 -4.64
CA GLN A 490 -16.19 -26.21 -6.06
C GLN A 490 -14.85 -26.05 -6.76
N ILE A 491 -13.90 -25.31 -6.19
CA ILE A 491 -12.61 -25.03 -6.86
C ILE A 491 -11.74 -26.28 -6.92
N LEU A 492 -11.67 -27.06 -5.83
CA LEU A 492 -10.89 -28.30 -5.79
C LEU A 492 -11.55 -29.42 -6.62
N ASN A 493 -12.83 -29.26 -6.96
CA ASN A 493 -13.66 -30.22 -7.67
C ASN A 493 -13.54 -31.62 -7.05
N CYS A 494 -13.89 -31.69 -5.77
CA CYS A 494 -13.96 -32.96 -5.05
C CYS A 494 -15.38 -33.54 -5.08
N ASP A 495 -15.48 -34.87 -5.12
CA ASP A 495 -16.76 -35.58 -5.01
C ASP A 495 -17.09 -35.91 -3.54
N ASN A 496 -18.28 -36.46 -3.31
CA ASN A 496 -18.74 -36.88 -1.98
C ASN A 496 -17.93 -38.07 -1.41
N GLU A 497 -17.11 -38.73 -2.24
CA GLU A 497 -16.23 -39.82 -1.85
C GLU A 497 -14.81 -39.34 -1.48
N GLY A 498 -14.55 -38.03 -1.66
CA GLY A 498 -13.26 -37.42 -1.34
C GLY A 498 -12.20 -37.59 -2.44
N ASN A 499 -12.60 -37.88 -3.68
CA ASN A 499 -11.70 -37.87 -4.84
C ASN A 499 -11.61 -36.46 -5.42
N TYR A 500 -10.41 -36.06 -5.86
CA TYR A 500 -10.12 -34.73 -6.40
C TYR A 500 -9.67 -34.83 -7.85
N ASN A 501 -10.24 -34.02 -8.74
CA ASN A 501 -9.75 -33.92 -10.12
C ASN A 501 -9.07 -32.58 -10.44
N PHE A 502 -9.21 -31.56 -9.59
CA PHE A 502 -8.60 -30.23 -9.70
C PHE A 502 -8.85 -29.50 -11.04
N ASN A 503 -9.87 -29.89 -11.79
CA ASN A 503 -10.25 -29.35 -13.09
C ASN A 503 -11.58 -28.60 -13.00
N SER A 504 -11.76 -27.77 -11.96
CA SER A 504 -12.92 -26.87 -11.88
C SER A 504 -12.85 -25.80 -12.98
N GLU A 505 -14.00 -25.18 -13.27
CA GLU A 505 -14.05 -24.04 -14.20
C GLU A 505 -13.08 -22.92 -13.78
N TYR A 506 -13.03 -22.59 -12.49
CA TYR A 506 -12.09 -21.59 -11.94
C TYR A 506 -10.63 -21.96 -12.19
N SER A 507 -10.25 -23.23 -11.97
CA SER A 507 -8.88 -23.70 -12.24
C SER A 507 -8.52 -23.61 -13.72
N LEU A 508 -9.46 -23.95 -14.62
CA LEU A 508 -9.26 -23.85 -16.06
C LEU A 508 -9.15 -22.39 -16.53
N LYS A 509 -10.01 -21.50 -16.02
CA LYS A 509 -9.99 -20.05 -16.31
C LYS A 509 -8.72 -19.39 -15.80
N ALA A 510 -8.26 -19.73 -14.60
CA ALA A 510 -6.98 -19.24 -14.06
C ALA A 510 -5.79 -19.69 -14.91
N GLU A 511 -5.74 -20.95 -15.38
CA GLU A 511 -4.67 -21.42 -16.27
C GLU A 511 -4.76 -20.79 -17.67
N GLU A 512 -5.97 -20.55 -18.19
CA GLU A 512 -6.15 -19.79 -19.43
C GLU A 512 -5.65 -18.34 -19.29
N MET A 513 -5.98 -17.69 -18.18
CA MET A 513 -5.51 -16.35 -17.84
C MET A 513 -3.98 -16.32 -17.79
N ARG A 514 -3.35 -17.27 -17.09
CA ARG A 514 -1.89 -17.43 -17.06
C ARG A 514 -1.31 -17.52 -18.48
N LYS A 515 -1.87 -18.37 -19.35
CA LYS A 515 -1.39 -18.51 -20.74
C LYS A 515 -1.45 -17.18 -21.50
N LYS A 516 -2.52 -16.40 -21.32
CA LYS A 516 -2.65 -15.06 -21.92
C LYS A 516 -1.61 -14.09 -21.37
N ILE A 517 -1.41 -14.07 -20.06
CA ILE A 517 -0.39 -13.25 -19.38
C ILE A 517 1.01 -13.58 -19.90
N LEU A 518 1.40 -14.85 -19.92
CA LEU A 518 2.74 -15.27 -20.37
C LEU A 518 2.97 -14.99 -21.87
N LYS A 519 1.92 -15.06 -22.69
CA LYS A 519 1.98 -14.64 -24.10
C LYS A 519 2.22 -13.14 -24.23
N ASN A 520 1.57 -12.32 -23.39
CA ASN A 520 1.81 -10.88 -23.35
C ASN A 520 3.22 -10.55 -22.87
N TYR A 521 3.68 -11.21 -21.80
CA TYR A 521 5.04 -11.06 -21.27
C TYR A 521 6.11 -11.31 -22.34
N LYS A 522 6.00 -12.41 -23.11
CA LYS A 522 6.97 -12.72 -24.18
C LYS A 522 7.03 -11.67 -25.28
N ARG A 523 5.94 -10.92 -25.49
CA ARG A 523 5.86 -9.87 -26.52
C ARG A 523 6.34 -8.52 -25.98
N ASN A 524 5.92 -8.16 -24.78
CA ASN A 524 6.22 -6.87 -24.17
C ASN A 524 6.22 -6.98 -22.64
N PRO A 525 7.37 -7.31 -22.02
CA PRO A 525 7.51 -7.33 -20.57
C PRO A 525 7.15 -5.99 -19.93
N MET A 526 6.56 -6.00 -18.73
CA MET A 526 6.09 -4.77 -18.06
C MET A 526 7.23 -3.80 -17.78
N LYS A 527 8.44 -4.29 -17.48
CA LYS A 527 9.63 -3.45 -17.32
C LYS A 527 10.00 -2.68 -18.58
N ASN A 528 9.86 -3.30 -19.75
CA ASN A 528 10.14 -2.66 -21.03
C ASN A 528 9.06 -1.63 -21.36
N LYS A 529 7.80 -1.93 -21.01
CA LYS A 529 6.69 -0.98 -21.13
C LYS A 529 6.91 0.25 -20.26
N PHE A 530 7.30 0.08 -19.00
CA PHE A 530 7.62 1.18 -18.09
C PHE A 530 8.79 2.03 -18.63
N LEU A 531 9.94 1.40 -18.90
CA LEU A 531 11.13 2.09 -19.42
C LEU A 531 10.98 2.61 -20.86
N GLY A 532 10.00 2.16 -21.63
CA GLY A 532 9.74 2.70 -22.97
C GLY A 532 8.92 3.99 -22.91
N MET A 533 8.10 4.15 -21.87
CA MET A 533 7.25 5.32 -21.65
C MET A 533 7.96 6.42 -20.86
N VAL A 534 8.93 6.04 -20.02
CA VAL A 534 9.86 6.94 -19.29
C VAL A 534 11.17 7.08 -20.05
#